data_AF-A0AA39ZTA6-F1
#
_entry.id   AF-A0AA39ZTA6-F1
#
_cell.length_a   1.000
_cell.length_b   1.000
_cell.length_c   1.000
_cell.angle_alpha   90.00
_cell.angle_beta   90.00
_cell.angle_gamma   90.00
#
_symmetry.space_group_name_H-M   'P 1'
#
loop_
_entity.id
_entity.type
_entity.pdbx_description
1 polymer ?
#
loop_
_entity_poly.entity_id
_entity_poly.type
_entity_poly.pdbx_seq_one_letter_code
_entity_poly.pdbx_strand_id
1 'polypeptide(L)'
;MSTQESRDRFAKVWGYHITAMNPQRGQGADESKPLSVNPLETNVTWEWLIRIVNRCQRHHCSTAYCLQLTKKDAEQARKAGERGGQPASQPVEERFSPQLTCRFQCPWAEQAKARVIRKLGKKWWLFEAQRNDTYMNQYNPLISLCWLANTNCPPCTGVQAVVNYAAE
;
A
#
# COMPACT_ATOMS: atom_id res chain seq x y z
N MET A 1 -4.63 -7.44 23.10
CA MET A 1 -3.77 -8.41 22.38
C MET A 1 -2.51 -8.76 23.18
N SER A 2 -2.65 -9.09 24.46
CA SER A 2 -1.53 -9.32 25.38
C SER A 2 -0.89 -10.71 25.17
N THR A 3 -1.70 -11.74 24.90
CA THR A 3 -1.24 -13.13 24.71
C THR A 3 -1.11 -13.49 23.22
N GLN A 4 -0.29 -14.50 22.91
CA GLN A 4 -0.14 -15.00 21.54
C GLN A 4 -1.46 -15.56 21.02
N GLU A 5 -2.18 -16.33 21.82
CA GLU A 5 -3.49 -16.86 21.47
C GLU A 5 -4.50 -15.77 21.10
N SER A 6 -4.54 -14.66 21.85
CA SER A 6 -5.42 -13.54 21.52
C SER A 6 -5.06 -12.89 20.18
N ARG A 7 -3.77 -12.90 19.81
CA ARG A 7 -3.28 -12.38 18.54
C ARG A 7 -3.63 -13.30 17.38
N ASP A 8 -3.48 -14.61 17.58
CA ASP A 8 -3.81 -15.61 16.56
C ASP A 8 -5.32 -15.66 16.31
N ARG A 9 -6.14 -15.56 17.38
CA ARG A 9 -7.60 -15.45 17.25
C ARG A 9 -8.00 -14.19 16.51
N PHE A 10 -7.41 -13.05 16.84
CA PHE A 10 -7.68 -11.80 16.13
C PHE A 10 -7.29 -11.90 14.65
N ALA A 11 -6.08 -12.42 14.36
CA ALA A 11 -5.61 -12.60 13.00
C ALA A 11 -6.53 -13.52 12.19
N LYS A 12 -7.02 -14.60 12.81
CA LYS A 12 -7.97 -15.52 12.20
C LYS A 12 -9.28 -14.82 11.86
N VAL A 13 -9.91 -14.13 12.83
CA VAL A 13 -11.18 -13.43 12.62
C VAL A 13 -11.05 -12.37 11.53
N TRP A 14 -10.10 -11.45 11.70
CA TRP A 14 -9.93 -10.34 10.76
C TRP A 14 -9.36 -10.77 9.41
N GLY A 15 -8.65 -11.89 9.34
CA GLY A 15 -8.14 -12.44 8.08
C GLY A 15 -9.23 -12.87 7.10
N TYR A 16 -10.46 -13.13 7.58
CA TYR A 16 -11.61 -13.37 6.71
C TYR A 16 -12.22 -12.08 6.16
N HIS A 17 -12.10 -10.97 6.90
CA HIS A 17 -12.76 -9.70 6.57
C HIS A 17 -11.84 -8.72 5.84
N ILE A 18 -10.54 -8.79 6.10
CA ILE A 18 -9.54 -7.88 5.55
C ILE A 18 -8.47 -8.70 4.84
N THR A 19 -8.43 -8.56 3.53
CA THR A 19 -7.40 -9.17 2.67
C THR A 19 -6.80 -8.11 1.76
N ALA A 20 -5.55 -8.32 1.38
CA ALA A 20 -4.82 -7.55 0.37
C ALA A 20 -4.58 -8.44 -0.86
N MET A 21 -5.62 -9.17 -1.26
CA MET A 21 -5.58 -10.07 -2.41
C MET A 21 -5.94 -9.30 -3.67
N ASN A 22 -4.95 -9.11 -4.55
CA ASN A 22 -5.16 -8.60 -5.88
C ASN A 22 -5.70 -9.73 -6.79
N PRO A 23 -6.93 -9.61 -7.34
CA PRO A 23 -7.48 -10.62 -8.25
C PRO A 23 -6.68 -10.80 -9.55
N GLN A 24 -5.94 -9.79 -10.01
CA GLN A 24 -5.10 -9.86 -11.22
C GLN A 24 -3.78 -9.09 -11.03
N ARG A 25 -2.87 -9.66 -10.24
CA ARG A 25 -1.52 -9.09 -10.00
C ARG A 25 -0.66 -8.91 -11.27
N GLY A 26 -0.94 -9.72 -12.30
CA GLY A 26 -0.16 -9.78 -13.55
C GLY A 26 -0.55 -8.74 -14.59
N GLN A 27 -1.74 -8.14 -14.48
CA GLN A 27 -2.07 -6.98 -15.30
C GLN A 27 -1.36 -5.76 -14.71
N GLY A 28 -0.53 -5.10 -15.52
CA GLY A 28 0.15 -3.87 -15.14
C GLY A 28 -0.84 -2.76 -14.77
N ALA A 29 -0.32 -1.63 -14.27
CA ALA A 29 -1.14 -0.43 -14.23
C ALA A 29 -1.53 -0.08 -15.66
N ASP A 30 -2.82 -0.15 -15.93
CA ASP A 30 -3.39 0.26 -17.20
C ASP A 30 -3.08 1.74 -17.45
N GLU A 31 -2.55 2.06 -18.63
CA GLU A 31 -2.25 3.44 -19.07
C GLU A 31 -3.52 4.27 -19.25
N SER A 32 -4.66 3.60 -19.43
CA SER A 32 -5.93 4.30 -19.42
C SER A 32 -6.14 5.00 -18.08
N LYS A 33 -6.90 6.09 -18.08
CA LYS A 33 -7.32 6.76 -16.86
C LYS A 33 -8.71 6.25 -16.50
N PRO A 34 -8.87 5.09 -15.83
CA PRO A 34 -10.19 4.54 -15.54
C PRO A 34 -11.01 5.44 -14.62
N LEU A 35 -10.38 6.39 -13.93
CA LEU A 35 -11.07 7.37 -13.10
C LEU A 35 -11.57 8.60 -13.88
N SER A 36 -11.25 8.73 -15.17
CA SER A 36 -11.56 9.90 -15.99
C SER A 36 -12.65 9.64 -17.04
N VAL A 37 -13.25 8.46 -17.05
CA VAL A 37 -14.35 8.13 -17.96
C VAL A 37 -15.69 8.51 -17.35
N ASN A 38 -16.71 8.71 -18.20
CA ASN A 38 -18.07 8.91 -17.73
C ASN A 38 -18.63 7.59 -17.17
N PRO A 39 -18.96 7.51 -15.86
CA PRO A 39 -19.46 6.29 -15.25
C PRO A 39 -20.83 5.85 -15.79
N LEU A 40 -21.63 6.78 -16.33
CA LEU A 40 -22.96 6.48 -16.89
C LEU A 40 -22.90 5.87 -18.31
N GLU A 41 -21.78 6.10 -19.01
CA GLU A 41 -21.56 5.59 -20.37
C GLU A 41 -20.63 4.37 -20.39
N THR A 42 -19.93 4.11 -19.27
CA THR A 42 -18.96 3.03 -19.16
C THR A 42 -19.62 1.79 -18.59
N ASN A 43 -19.54 0.68 -19.31
CA ASN A 43 -20.01 -0.60 -18.79
C ASN A 43 -19.16 -1.03 -17.58
N VAL A 44 -19.78 -1.14 -16.40
CA VAL A 44 -19.13 -1.51 -15.15
C VAL A 44 -18.93 -3.03 -15.11
N THR A 45 -17.83 -3.50 -15.70
CA THR A 45 -17.48 -4.91 -15.72
C THR A 45 -16.51 -5.28 -14.59
N TRP A 46 -16.34 -6.58 -14.34
CA TRP A 46 -15.33 -7.07 -13.39
C TRP A 46 -13.91 -6.65 -13.80
N GLU A 47 -13.60 -6.68 -15.09
CA GLU A 47 -12.32 -6.20 -15.63
C GLU A 47 -12.13 -4.69 -15.39
N TRP A 48 -13.20 -3.91 -15.53
CA TRP A 48 -13.18 -2.48 -15.23
C TRP A 48 -12.84 -2.21 -13.75
N LEU A 49 -13.47 -2.96 -12.83
CA LEU A 49 -13.16 -2.88 -11.40
C LEU A 49 -11.68 -3.24 -11.13
N ILE A 50 -11.16 -4.28 -11.75
CA ILE A 50 -9.75 -4.67 -11.61
C ILE A 50 -8.82 -3.53 -12.05
N ARG A 51 -9.11 -2.85 -13.16
CA ARG A 51 -8.32 -1.71 -13.65
C ARG A 51 -8.30 -0.56 -12.64
N ILE A 52 -9.47 -0.23 -12.07
CA ILE A 52 -9.57 0.78 -11.00
C ILE A 52 -8.77 0.37 -9.78
N VAL A 53 -8.95 -0.87 -9.28
CA VAL A 53 -8.24 -1.38 -8.11
C VAL A 53 -6.73 -1.36 -8.34
N ASN A 54 -6.26 -1.84 -9.49
CA ASN A 54 -4.84 -1.81 -9.83
C ASN A 54 -4.28 -0.38 -9.93
N ARG A 55 -5.07 0.57 -10.43
CA ARG A 55 -4.68 1.99 -10.54
C ARG A 55 -4.63 2.70 -9.19
N CYS A 56 -5.59 2.44 -8.32
CA CYS A 56 -5.77 3.17 -7.06
C CYS A 56 -5.07 2.51 -5.86
N GLN A 57 -5.04 1.17 -5.84
CA GLN A 57 -4.59 0.40 -4.68
C GLN A 57 -3.15 -0.11 -4.82
N ARG A 58 -2.54 -0.07 -6.02
CA ARG A 58 -1.11 -0.41 -6.16
C ARG A 58 -0.24 0.81 -5.95
N HIS A 59 0.79 0.63 -5.14
CA HIS A 59 1.80 1.62 -4.86
C HIS A 59 2.72 1.77 -6.07
N HIS A 60 2.85 2.99 -6.57
CA HIS A 60 3.87 3.35 -7.54
C HIS A 60 4.90 4.24 -6.86
N CYS A 61 6.14 3.74 -6.77
CA CYS A 61 7.21 4.49 -6.14
C CYS A 61 7.53 5.76 -6.95
N SER A 62 7.55 6.92 -6.30
CA SER A 62 7.99 8.19 -6.88
C SER A 62 9.14 8.80 -6.07
N THR A 63 10.05 9.47 -6.79
CA THR A 63 11.16 10.24 -6.19
C THR A 63 10.69 11.43 -5.38
N ALA A 64 9.52 12.00 -5.72
CA ALA A 64 8.97 13.19 -5.07
C ALA A 64 8.41 12.93 -3.67
N TYR A 65 8.02 11.69 -3.32
CA TYR A 65 7.31 11.43 -2.08
C TYR A 65 7.82 10.24 -1.29
N CYS A 66 7.89 9.06 -1.91
CA CYS A 66 8.09 7.83 -1.17
C CYS A 66 9.51 7.27 -1.26
N LEU A 67 10.28 7.53 -2.33
CA LEU A 67 11.67 7.09 -2.39
C LEU A 67 12.54 8.00 -1.49
N GLN A 68 13.27 7.37 -0.58
CA GLN A 68 14.11 8.04 0.41
C GLN A 68 15.48 7.37 0.46
N LEU A 69 16.53 8.18 0.67
CA LEU A 69 17.86 7.66 0.98
C LEU A 69 17.81 6.84 2.28
N THR A 70 18.58 5.76 2.33
CA THR A 70 18.80 5.11 3.63
C THR A 70 19.50 6.06 4.58
N LYS A 71 19.38 5.84 5.89
CA LYS A 71 20.12 6.64 6.88
C LYS A 71 21.63 6.62 6.62
N LYS A 72 22.16 5.44 6.26
CA LYS A 72 23.58 5.27 5.92
C LYS A 72 23.96 6.10 4.70
N ASP A 73 23.16 6.05 3.64
CA ASP A 73 23.43 6.80 2.41
C ASP A 73 23.25 8.31 2.59
N ALA A 74 22.28 8.73 3.41
CA ALA A 74 22.10 10.12 3.79
C ALA A 74 23.28 10.65 4.62
N GLU A 75 23.80 9.85 5.57
CA GLU A 75 25.00 10.19 6.34
C GLU A 75 26.25 10.25 5.46
N GLN A 76 26.40 9.32 4.52
CA GLN A 76 27.50 9.31 3.57
C GLN A 76 27.45 10.50 2.60
N ALA A 77 26.25 10.83 2.09
CA ALA A 77 26.03 12.02 1.27
C ALA A 77 26.37 13.30 2.04
N ARG A 78 25.99 13.39 3.32
CA ARG A 78 26.34 14.54 4.17
C ARG A 78 27.85 14.67 4.37
N LYS A 79 28.54 13.56 4.68
CA LYS A 79 30.01 13.51 4.83
C LYS A 79 30.79 13.77 3.54
N ALA A 80 30.19 13.48 2.38
CA ALA A 80 30.77 13.81 1.08
C ALA A 80 30.59 15.31 0.77
N GLY A 81 29.44 15.89 1.09
CA GLY A 81 29.18 17.33 0.96
C GLY A 81 30.03 18.19 1.91
N GLU A 82 30.29 17.73 3.13
CA GLU A 82 31.18 18.39 4.11
C GLU A 82 32.66 18.40 3.65
N ARG A 83 33.07 17.47 2.77
CA ARG A 83 34.41 17.43 2.15
C ARG A 83 34.53 18.27 0.87
N GLY A 84 33.47 18.96 0.45
CA GLY A 84 33.36 19.77 -0.77
C GLY A 84 34.20 21.05 -0.83
N GLY A 85 35.36 21.08 -0.17
CA GLY A 85 36.35 22.15 -0.25
C GLY A 85 37.67 21.73 -0.93
N GLN A 86 37.77 20.55 -1.53
CA GLN A 86 38.96 20.11 -2.27
C GLN A 86 38.67 19.95 -3.78
N PRO A 87 39.58 20.42 -4.66
CA PRO A 87 39.33 20.48 -6.09
C PRO A 87 39.27 19.09 -6.73
N ALA A 88 38.43 19.00 -7.76
CA ALA A 88 38.10 17.81 -8.52
C ALA A 88 39.30 17.29 -9.33
N SER A 89 39.91 16.21 -8.84
CA SER A 89 40.84 15.38 -9.62
C SER A 89 40.59 13.90 -9.36
N GLN A 90 39.33 13.46 -9.49
CA GLN A 90 38.99 12.04 -9.51
C GLN A 90 38.07 11.70 -10.70
N PRO A 91 38.24 10.52 -11.33
CA PRO A 91 37.47 10.13 -12.51
C PRO A 91 35.98 10.00 -12.21
N VAL A 92 35.16 10.25 -13.23
CA VAL A 92 33.68 10.35 -13.16
C VAL A 92 32.98 9.01 -12.89
N GLU A 93 33.72 7.90 -12.77
CA GLU A 93 33.19 6.53 -12.86
C GLU A 93 32.73 5.88 -11.54
N GLU A 94 33.05 6.45 -10.37
CA GLU A 94 32.46 6.00 -9.09
C GLU A 94 31.54 7.07 -8.50
N ARG A 95 30.50 7.44 -9.26
CA ARG A 95 29.40 8.21 -8.68
C ARG A 95 28.69 7.32 -7.65
N PHE A 96 28.77 7.73 -6.38
CA PHE A 96 27.94 7.17 -5.31
C PHE A 96 26.49 7.09 -5.80
N SER A 97 26.01 5.87 -6.00
CA SER A 97 24.64 5.58 -6.41
C SER A 97 23.86 5.17 -5.16
N PRO A 98 23.23 6.13 -4.47
CA PRO A 98 22.56 5.83 -3.22
C PRO A 98 21.43 4.83 -3.42
N GLN A 99 21.29 3.89 -2.49
CA GLN A 99 20.17 2.97 -2.49
C GLN A 99 18.92 3.70 -1.99
N LEU A 100 17.97 3.93 -2.89
CA LEU A 100 16.67 4.48 -2.54
C LEU A 100 15.78 3.37 -1.96
N THR A 101 15.20 3.66 -0.80
CA THR A 101 14.22 2.79 -0.15
C THR A 101 12.85 3.45 -0.15
N CYS A 102 11.79 2.66 -0.32
CA CYS A 102 10.43 3.20 -0.22
C CYS A 102 10.07 3.44 1.26
N ARG A 103 9.56 4.63 1.57
CA ARG A 103 8.98 5.03 2.87
C ARG A 103 7.91 4.05 3.35
N PHE A 104 7.17 3.47 2.41
CA PHE A 104 6.14 2.46 2.66
C PHE A 104 6.67 1.02 2.59
N GLN A 105 7.98 0.79 2.52
CA GLN A 105 8.60 -0.54 2.54
C GLN A 105 8.24 -1.44 1.35
N CYS A 106 7.80 -0.86 0.22
CA CYS A 106 7.64 -1.61 -1.03
C CYS A 106 9.01 -1.95 -1.66
N PRO A 107 9.16 -3.12 -2.31
CA PRO A 107 8.18 -4.19 -2.41
C PRO A 107 8.04 -4.97 -1.08
N TRP A 108 6.81 -5.30 -0.74
CA TRP A 108 6.50 -6.11 0.41
C TRP A 108 6.71 -7.59 0.15
N ALA A 109 7.01 -8.36 1.19
CA ALA A 109 6.94 -9.81 1.11
C ALA A 109 5.48 -10.27 0.90
N GLU A 110 5.31 -11.28 0.05
CA GLU A 110 4.05 -12.02 -0.04
C GLU A 110 3.70 -12.64 1.31
N GLN A 111 2.41 -12.74 1.58
CA GLN A 111 1.92 -13.23 2.85
C GLN A 111 0.73 -14.15 2.65
N ALA A 112 0.97 -15.46 2.80
CA ALA A 112 -0.04 -16.49 2.57
C ALA A 112 -1.21 -16.45 3.56
N LYS A 113 -1.02 -15.92 4.78
CA LYS A 113 -2.06 -15.87 5.83
C LYS A 113 -2.00 -14.58 6.62
N ALA A 114 -3.15 -14.09 7.07
CA ALA A 114 -3.20 -12.96 7.98
C ALA A 114 -2.49 -13.28 9.30
N ARG A 115 -1.80 -12.29 9.87
CA ARG A 115 -1.05 -12.43 11.12
C ARG A 115 -0.98 -11.12 11.87
N VAL A 116 -0.64 -11.20 13.15
CA VAL A 116 -0.37 -10.02 13.97
C VAL A 116 1.08 -10.06 14.41
N ILE A 117 1.88 -9.10 13.95
CA ILE A 117 3.31 -9.03 14.22
C ILE A 117 3.68 -7.76 14.99
N ARG A 118 4.84 -7.80 15.64
CA ARG A 118 5.49 -6.62 16.18
C ARG A 118 6.76 -6.36 15.38
N LYS A 119 6.73 -5.31 14.55
CA LYS A 119 7.91 -4.90 13.76
C LYS A 119 9.00 -4.33 14.66
N LEU A 120 10.26 -4.48 14.26
CA LEU A 120 11.40 -3.91 14.96
C LEU A 120 11.21 -2.40 15.14
N GLY A 121 11.41 -1.90 16.35
CA GLY A 121 11.23 -0.49 16.69
C GLY A 121 9.79 -0.02 16.90
N LYS A 122 8.78 -0.90 16.78
CA LYS A 122 7.38 -0.57 17.10
C LYS A 122 7.00 -1.10 18.49
N LYS A 123 6.30 -0.25 19.26
CA LYS A 123 5.80 -0.62 20.60
C LYS A 123 4.45 -1.34 20.56
N TRP A 124 3.72 -1.22 19.45
CA TRP A 124 2.40 -1.81 19.24
C TRP A 124 2.42 -2.98 18.28
N TRP A 125 1.37 -3.79 18.34
CA TRP A 125 1.11 -4.89 17.40
C TRP A 125 0.46 -4.35 16.12
N LEU A 126 0.82 -4.94 14.98
CA LEU A 126 0.30 -4.60 13.67
C LEU A 126 -0.37 -5.83 13.06
N PHE A 127 -1.58 -5.66 12.55
CA PHE A 127 -2.22 -6.66 11.71
C PHE A 127 -1.66 -6.57 10.28
N GLU A 128 -1.18 -7.68 9.76
CA GLU A 128 -0.83 -7.83 8.35
C GLU A 128 -1.83 -8.80 7.72
N ALA A 129 -2.56 -8.33 6.71
CA ALA A 129 -3.50 -9.13 5.96
C ALA A 129 -2.80 -10.17 5.07
N GLN A 130 -3.53 -11.20 4.66
CA GLN A 130 -3.09 -12.05 3.55
C GLN A 130 -2.89 -11.18 2.30
N ARG A 131 -1.78 -11.40 1.57
CA ARG A 131 -1.35 -10.56 0.46
C ARG A 131 -0.62 -11.38 -0.61
N ASN A 132 -1.02 -11.16 -1.85
CA ASN A 132 -0.42 -11.78 -3.04
C ASN A 132 0.21 -10.77 -4.03
N ASP A 133 0.19 -9.47 -3.70
CA ASP A 133 0.78 -8.39 -4.49
C ASP A 133 1.71 -7.56 -3.61
N THR A 134 2.99 -7.51 -4.00
CA THR A 134 4.07 -6.87 -3.25
C THR A 134 3.99 -5.35 -3.25
N TYR A 135 3.17 -4.75 -4.12
CA TYR A 135 2.96 -3.31 -4.21
C TYR A 135 1.57 -2.88 -3.73
N MET A 136 0.74 -3.79 -3.20
CA MET A 136 -0.56 -3.39 -2.66
C MET A 136 -0.41 -2.39 -1.50
N ASN A 137 -1.08 -1.25 -1.60
CA ASN A 137 -1.09 -0.22 -0.58
C ASN A 137 -1.66 -0.77 0.74
N GLN A 138 -0.96 -0.55 1.86
CA GLN A 138 -1.48 -0.87 3.19
C GLN A 138 -2.47 0.17 3.71
N TYR A 139 -2.51 1.35 3.09
CA TYR A 139 -3.34 2.47 3.49
C TYR A 139 -4.17 2.94 2.30
N ASN A 140 -5.48 2.99 2.48
CA ASN A 140 -6.40 3.61 1.55
C ASN A 140 -7.02 4.84 2.24
N PRO A 141 -6.66 6.07 1.81
CA PRO A 141 -7.21 7.30 2.37
C PRO A 141 -8.75 7.37 2.34
N LEU A 142 -9.38 6.73 1.35
CA LEU A 142 -10.83 6.69 1.23
C LEU A 142 -11.47 6.05 2.46
N ILE A 143 -10.86 5.02 3.04
CA ILE A 143 -11.37 4.36 4.25
C ILE A 143 -11.37 5.32 5.43
N SER A 144 -10.30 6.10 5.61
CA SER A 144 -10.23 7.12 6.66
C SER A 144 -11.25 8.24 6.43
N LEU A 145 -11.47 8.65 5.18
CA LEU A 145 -12.49 9.65 4.85
C LEU A 145 -13.92 9.12 5.06
N CYS A 146 -14.21 7.87 4.71
CA CYS A 146 -15.49 7.22 5.00
C CYS A 146 -15.76 7.13 6.50
N TRP A 147 -14.73 6.91 7.32
CA TRP A 147 -14.86 6.90 8.78
C TRP A 147 -15.11 8.30 9.37
N LEU A 148 -14.52 9.35 8.79
CA LEU A 148 -14.70 10.74 9.22
C LEU A 148 -16.00 11.35 8.70
N ALA A 149 -16.48 10.89 7.55
CA ALA A 149 -17.83 11.15 7.11
C ALA A 149 -18.75 10.52 8.15
N ASN A 150 -19.39 11.35 8.98
CA ASN A 150 -20.30 10.97 10.04
C ASN A 150 -21.56 10.31 9.44
N THR A 151 -21.36 9.12 8.87
CA THR A 151 -22.32 8.43 8.03
C THR A 151 -23.19 7.60 8.93
N ASN A 152 -24.48 7.97 8.98
CA ASN A 152 -25.51 7.07 9.46
C ASN A 152 -25.61 5.93 8.45
N CYS A 153 -24.78 4.90 8.62
CA CYS A 153 -24.90 3.62 7.92
C CYS A 153 -25.74 2.69 8.80
N PRO A 154 -27.09 2.75 8.73
CA PRO A 154 -27.88 1.69 9.33
C PRO A 154 -27.46 0.38 8.64
N PRO A 155 -27.11 -0.67 9.39
CA PRO A 155 -26.76 -1.93 8.76
C PRO A 155 -27.96 -2.43 7.95
N CYS A 156 -27.76 -2.65 6.65
CA CYS A 156 -28.76 -3.35 5.84
C CYS A 156 -28.82 -4.80 6.34
N THR A 157 -29.87 -5.12 7.09
CA THR A 157 -30.03 -6.44 7.73
C THR A 157 -30.61 -7.51 6.78
N GLY A 158 -31.05 -7.12 5.58
CA GLY A 158 -31.58 -8.03 4.57
C GLY A 158 -30.63 -8.23 3.38
N VAL A 159 -30.40 -9.48 2.97
CA VAL A 159 -29.59 -9.82 1.79
C VAL A 159 -30.08 -9.10 0.53
N GLN A 160 -31.40 -9.02 0.33
CA GLN A 160 -32.00 -8.31 -0.81
C GLN A 160 -31.76 -6.79 -0.74
N ALA A 161 -31.77 -6.20 0.45
CA ALA A 161 -31.52 -4.77 0.64
C ALA A 161 -30.05 -4.42 0.32
N VAL A 162 -29.11 -5.31 0.67
CA VAL A 162 -27.69 -5.15 0.30
C VAL A 162 -27.51 -5.22 -1.22
N VAL A 163 -28.16 -6.16 -1.90
CA VAL A 163 -28.09 -6.30 -3.37
C VAL A 163 -28.65 -5.06 -4.06
N ASN A 164 -29.79 -4.53 -3.59
CA ASN A 164 -30.39 -3.34 -4.18
C ASN A 164 -29.52 -2.08 -3.95
N TYR A 165 -28.95 -1.91 -2.75
CA TYR A 165 -28.08 -0.78 -2.45
C TYR A 165 -26.77 -0.81 -3.26
N ALA A 166 -26.23 -1.99 -3.55
CA ALA A 166 -25.02 -2.13 -4.35
C ALA A 166 -25.26 -1.98 -5.87
N ALA A 167 -26.52 -1.97 -6.30
CA ALA A 167 -26.92 -1.82 -7.70
C ALA A 167 -27.29 -0.38 -8.09
N GLU A 168 -27.38 0.53 -7.12
CA GLU A 168 -27.46 1.99 -7.30
C GLU A 168 -26.05 2.62 -7.30
#